data_AF-A0A3A3GJQ0-F1
#
_entry.id   AF-A0A3A3GJQ0-F1
#
_cell.length_a   1.000
_cell.length_b   1.000
_cell.length_c   1.000
_cell.angle_alpha   90.00
_cell.angle_beta   90.00
_cell.angle_gamma   90.00
#
_symmetry.space_group_name_H-M   'P 1'
#
loop_
_entity.id
_entity.type
_entity.pdbx_description
1 polymer ?
#
loop_
_entity_poly.entity_id
_entity_poly.type
_entity_poly.pdbx_seq_one_letter_code
_entity_poly.pdbx_strand_id
1 'polypeptide(L)'
;MGFDGPLGSGKTFGMSLFAQHYRQKTGCTLYSNYGLKHSKLFTNFEQFLDVAQQPSSIICLDEAHTDLDSRSGNTNVAKYLTHMLFYLRKIRATLFFSSPSITNIDFRVRSIMNVYCHVRKAKASFYYDMYDIQSEKFLRTMRIQKQKAFQIGHQIYDTHKMVVPMEFPSTKEEYHKVINQLKQISDDYYSVS
;
A
#
# COMPACT_ATOMS: atom_id res chain seq x y z
N MET A 1 5.36 -1.92 -3.06
CA MET A 1 5.00 -2.41 -4.41
C MET A 1 3.90 -1.54 -4.97
N GLY A 2 4.13 -0.92 -6.12
CA GLY A 2 3.13 -0.08 -6.78
C GLY A 2 2.46 -0.82 -7.93
N PHE A 3 1.13 -0.76 -7.99
CA PHE A 3 0.32 -1.36 -9.04
C PHE A 3 -0.33 -0.25 -9.88
N ASP A 4 -0.14 -0.26 -11.19
CA ASP A 4 -0.79 0.71 -12.08
C ASP A 4 -1.53 0.08 -13.26
N GLY A 5 -2.27 0.91 -13.99
CA GLY A 5 -3.08 0.50 -15.13
C GLY A 5 -4.49 1.09 -15.11
N PRO A 6 -5.26 0.93 -16.19
CA PRO A 6 -6.56 1.58 -16.34
C PRO A 6 -7.60 1.10 -15.32
N LEU A 7 -8.70 1.84 -15.17
CA LEU A 7 -9.83 1.42 -14.34
C LEU A 7 -10.38 0.05 -14.79
N GLY A 8 -10.68 -0.79 -13.80
CA GLY A 8 -11.11 -2.17 -14.03
C GLY A 8 -10.05 -3.09 -14.65
N SER A 9 -8.76 -2.74 -14.60
CA SER A 9 -7.68 -3.65 -15.06
C SER A 9 -7.34 -4.77 -14.07
N GLY A 10 -7.91 -4.76 -12.87
CA GLY A 10 -7.64 -5.76 -11.83
C GLY A 10 -6.48 -5.41 -10.90
N LYS A 11 -6.13 -4.12 -10.77
CA LYS A 11 -5.07 -3.62 -9.86
C LYS A 11 -5.36 -3.96 -8.41
N THR A 12 -6.53 -3.52 -7.90
CA THR A 12 -6.97 -3.77 -6.53
C THR A 12 -6.98 -5.26 -6.24
N PHE A 13 -7.61 -6.07 -7.12
CA PHE A 13 -7.59 -7.52 -7.01
C PHE A 13 -6.18 -8.11 -6.94
N GLY A 14 -5.27 -7.67 -7.82
CA GLY A 14 -3.87 -8.13 -7.81
C GLY A 14 -3.18 -7.77 -6.51
N MET A 15 -3.23 -6.50 -6.12
CA MET A 15 -2.69 -6.00 -4.86
C MET A 15 -3.19 -6.80 -3.66
N SER A 16 -4.51 -7.00 -3.56
CA SER A 16 -5.14 -7.79 -2.50
C SER A 16 -4.68 -9.24 -2.51
N LEU A 17 -4.59 -9.86 -3.70
CA LEU A 17 -4.13 -11.24 -3.83
C LEU A 17 -2.69 -11.41 -3.36
N PHE A 18 -1.77 -10.51 -3.74
CA PHE A 18 -0.40 -10.55 -3.25
C PHE A 18 -0.34 -10.35 -1.74
N ALA A 19 -1.08 -9.38 -1.20
CA ALA A 19 -1.11 -9.12 0.24
C ALA A 19 -1.60 -10.35 1.02
N GLN A 20 -2.69 -10.99 0.58
CA GLN A 20 -3.19 -12.22 1.19
C GLN A 20 -2.19 -13.36 1.12
N HIS A 21 -1.56 -13.56 -0.04
CA HIS A 21 -0.56 -14.59 -0.23
C HIS A 21 0.63 -14.41 0.72
N TYR A 22 1.12 -13.18 0.89
CA TYR A 22 2.19 -12.90 1.84
C TYR A 22 1.73 -13.09 3.29
N ARG A 23 0.54 -12.60 3.68
CA ARG A 23 -0.04 -12.85 5.00
C ARG A 23 -0.10 -14.33 5.32
N GLN A 24 -0.62 -15.15 4.41
CA GLN A 24 -0.75 -16.59 4.63
C GLN A 24 0.60 -17.29 4.79
N LYS A 25 1.66 -16.77 4.15
CA LYS A 25 3.01 -17.32 4.24
C LYS A 25 3.80 -16.86 5.45
N THR A 26 3.63 -15.61 5.89
CA THR A 26 4.49 -15.01 6.91
C THR A 26 3.77 -14.70 8.22
N GLY A 27 2.43 -14.72 8.23
CA GLY A 27 1.62 -14.27 9.35
C GLY A 27 1.60 -12.75 9.55
N CYS A 28 2.05 -11.95 8.57
CA CYS A 28 2.07 -10.50 8.72
C CYS A 28 0.69 -9.88 8.86
N THR A 29 0.58 -8.77 9.58
CA THR A 29 -0.67 -8.05 9.76
C THR A 29 -0.98 -7.22 8.52
N LEU A 30 -2.22 -7.33 8.01
CA LEU A 30 -2.66 -6.53 6.87
C LEU A 30 -3.40 -5.27 7.33
N TYR A 31 -3.19 -4.20 6.60
CA TYR A 31 -3.86 -2.90 6.76
C TYR A 31 -4.38 -2.43 5.41
N SER A 32 -5.55 -1.80 5.35
CA SER A 32 -6.07 -1.26 4.09
C SER A 32 -7.09 -0.13 4.24
N ASN A 33 -7.10 0.81 3.30
CA ASN A 33 -8.11 1.88 3.19
C ASN A 33 -9.41 1.45 2.48
N TYR A 34 -9.53 0.16 2.18
CA TYR A 34 -10.69 -0.48 1.54
C TYR A 34 -10.99 -1.83 2.22
N GLY A 35 -12.07 -2.50 1.81
CA GLY A 35 -12.54 -3.75 2.41
C GLY A 35 -11.72 -5.00 2.09
N LEU A 36 -10.41 -5.01 2.32
CA LEU A 36 -9.58 -6.21 2.22
C LEU A 36 -9.92 -7.18 3.37
N LYS A 37 -10.07 -8.47 3.06
CA LYS A 37 -10.38 -9.48 4.10
C LYS A 37 -9.20 -9.64 5.06
N HIS A 38 -9.45 -9.85 6.34
CA HIS A 38 -8.40 -10.04 7.36
C HIS A 38 -7.37 -8.89 7.43
N SER A 39 -7.74 -7.69 6.99
CA SER A 39 -6.98 -6.49 7.28
C SER A 39 -7.66 -5.66 8.36
N LYS A 40 -6.87 -4.87 9.07
CA LYS A 40 -7.36 -3.74 9.86
C LYS A 40 -7.62 -2.57 8.91
N LEU A 41 -8.68 -1.79 9.19
CA LEU A 41 -8.95 -0.57 8.44
C LEU A 41 -7.79 0.42 8.63
N PHE A 42 -7.35 1.09 7.57
CA PHE A 42 -6.24 2.04 7.57
C PHE A 42 -6.65 3.34 6.88
N THR A 43 -7.21 4.26 7.66
CA THR A 43 -7.82 5.51 7.23
C THR A 43 -7.44 6.70 8.10
N ASN A 44 -6.58 6.51 9.11
CA ASN A 44 -6.11 7.58 9.98
C ASN A 44 -4.61 7.47 10.19
N PHE A 45 -3.91 8.60 10.14
CA PHE A 45 -2.47 8.67 10.28
C PHE A 45 -1.92 8.09 11.59
N GLU A 46 -2.66 8.16 12.70
CA GLU A 46 -2.24 7.58 13.98
C GLU A 46 -2.16 6.04 13.94
N GLN A 47 -2.79 5.40 12.97
CA GLN A 47 -2.74 3.94 12.83
C GLN A 47 -1.36 3.42 12.47
N PHE A 48 -0.42 4.28 12.05
CA PHE A 48 0.99 3.92 11.97
C PHE A 48 1.58 3.51 13.33
N LEU A 49 1.02 3.97 14.46
CA LEU A 49 1.42 3.54 15.80
C LEU A 49 1.07 2.06 16.03
N ASP A 50 -0.13 1.62 15.64
CA ASP A 50 -0.52 0.20 15.72
C ASP A 50 0.32 -0.67 14.78
N VAL A 51 0.63 -0.16 13.57
CA VAL A 51 1.54 -0.83 12.62
C VAL A 51 2.90 -1.07 13.25
N ALA A 52 3.45 -0.08 13.97
CA ALA A 52 4.78 -0.14 14.58
C ALA A 52 4.89 -1.16 15.72
N GLN A 53 3.76 -1.55 16.33
CA GLN A 53 3.72 -2.60 17.35
C GLN A 53 3.70 -4.00 16.75
N GLN A 54 3.36 -4.14 15.46
CA GLN A 54 3.31 -5.45 14.82
C GLN A 54 4.72 -5.98 14.53
N PRO A 55 4.90 -7.32 14.52
CA PRO A 55 6.18 -7.92 14.14
C PRO A 55 6.49 -7.70 12.65
N SER A 56 5.47 -7.73 11.80
CA SER A 56 5.58 -7.39 10.37
C SER A 56 4.21 -7.02 9.81
N SER A 57 4.17 -6.03 8.92
CA SER A 57 2.92 -5.50 8.38
C SER A 57 2.99 -5.24 6.87
N ILE A 58 1.84 -5.38 6.20
CA ILE A 58 1.63 -4.87 4.84
C ILE A 58 0.47 -3.89 4.86
N ILE A 59 0.70 -2.67 4.38
CA ILE A 59 -0.30 -1.63 4.22
C ILE A 59 -0.72 -1.58 2.74
N CYS A 60 -2.00 -1.69 2.45
CA CYS A 60 -2.56 -1.66 1.09
C CYS A 60 -3.41 -0.41 0.89
N LEU A 61 -2.92 0.52 0.08
CA LEU A 61 -3.64 1.76 -0.27
C LEU A 61 -4.20 1.65 -1.69
N ASP A 62 -5.51 1.50 -1.82
CA ASP A 62 -6.19 1.58 -3.11
C ASP A 62 -6.41 3.04 -3.51
N GLU A 63 -6.31 3.33 -4.80
CA GLU A 63 -6.43 4.68 -5.36
C GLU A 63 -5.52 5.70 -4.65
N ALA A 64 -4.28 5.30 -4.35
CA ALA A 64 -3.32 6.07 -3.56
C ALA A 64 -2.95 7.43 -4.18
N HIS A 65 -3.26 7.66 -5.46
CA HIS A 65 -3.14 8.97 -6.09
C HIS A 65 -4.03 10.05 -5.44
N THR A 66 -5.04 9.66 -4.66
CA THR A 66 -5.89 10.59 -3.90
C THR A 66 -5.15 11.20 -2.70
N ASP A 67 -4.32 10.40 -2.02
CA ASP A 67 -3.54 10.81 -0.85
C ASP A 67 -2.09 11.20 -1.19
N LEU A 68 -1.55 10.68 -2.30
CA LEU A 68 -0.15 10.82 -2.74
C LEU A 68 -0.03 11.51 -4.12
N ASP A 69 -0.95 12.42 -4.44
CA ASP A 69 -0.95 13.11 -5.73
C ASP A 69 0.34 13.91 -5.95
N SER A 70 1.02 13.65 -7.08
CA SER A 70 2.22 14.37 -7.51
C SER A 70 2.01 15.87 -7.71
N ARG A 71 0.76 16.31 -7.96
CA ARG A 71 0.38 17.73 -8.10
C ARG A 71 0.16 18.43 -6.76
N SER A 72 -0.07 17.66 -5.69
CA SER A 72 -0.39 18.17 -4.35
C SER A 72 0.83 18.30 -3.43
N GLY A 73 2.06 18.11 -3.93
CA GLY A 73 3.29 18.05 -3.15
C GLY A 73 3.59 19.26 -2.24
N ASN A 74 2.83 20.34 -2.38
CA ASN A 74 2.87 21.52 -1.52
C ASN A 74 1.90 21.49 -0.31
N THR A 75 0.92 20.59 -0.28
CA THR A 75 0.05 20.42 0.89
C THR A 75 0.82 19.76 2.03
N ASN A 76 0.55 20.17 3.27
CA ASN A 76 1.18 19.58 4.45
C ASN A 76 0.88 18.07 4.55
N VAL A 77 -0.32 17.66 4.11
CA VAL A 77 -0.79 16.27 4.04
C VAL A 77 0.14 15.37 3.24
N ALA A 78 0.41 15.70 1.96
CA ALA A 78 1.27 14.90 1.10
C ALA A 78 2.71 14.82 1.66
N LYS A 79 3.19 15.90 2.30
CA LYS A 79 4.50 15.94 2.95
C LYS A 79 4.58 15.00 4.16
N TYR A 80 3.55 14.98 5.01
CA TYR A 80 3.50 14.12 6.20
C TYR A 80 3.48 12.64 5.83
N LEU A 81 2.63 12.25 4.87
CA LEU A 81 2.60 10.87 4.40
C LEU A 81 3.93 10.48 3.76
N THR A 82 4.45 11.29 2.84
CA THR A 82 5.74 11.02 2.19
C THR A 82 6.87 10.87 3.20
N HIS A 83 6.96 11.74 4.21
CA HIS A 83 7.97 11.60 5.26
C HIS A 83 7.78 10.32 6.09
N MET A 84 6.52 9.95 6.38
CA MET A 84 6.19 8.71 7.08
C MET A 84 6.63 7.47 6.28
N LEU A 85 6.52 7.50 4.96
CA LEU A 85 6.90 6.40 4.09
C LEU A 85 8.39 6.04 4.17
N PHE A 86 9.27 6.99 4.52
CA PHE A 86 10.68 6.71 4.77
C PHE A 86 10.93 5.90 6.04
N TYR A 87 10.01 5.93 7.00
CA TYR A 87 10.12 5.16 8.26
C TYR A 87 9.57 3.73 8.16
N LEU A 88 8.93 3.34 7.05
CA LEU A 88 8.28 2.03 6.92
C LEU A 88 9.20 0.86 7.28
N ARG A 89 10.47 0.90 6.85
CA ARG A 89 11.44 -0.16 7.20
C ARG A 89 11.74 -0.23 8.69
N LYS A 90 11.77 0.92 9.39
CA LYS A 90 12.03 0.96 10.84
C LYS A 90 10.90 0.31 11.63
N ILE A 91 9.67 0.50 11.15
CA ILE A 91 8.45 -0.10 11.73
C ILE A 91 8.05 -1.43 11.05
N ARG A 92 8.96 -2.08 10.30
CA ARG A 92 8.78 -3.40 9.69
C ARG A 92 7.52 -3.51 8.81
N ALA A 93 7.18 -2.41 8.13
CA ALA A 93 6.02 -2.29 7.27
C ALA A 93 6.42 -2.28 5.79
N THR A 94 5.61 -2.93 4.95
CA THR A 94 5.70 -2.86 3.50
C THR A 94 4.47 -2.15 2.96
N LEU A 95 4.66 -1.14 2.10
CA LEU A 95 3.55 -0.48 1.42
C LEU A 95 3.26 -1.15 0.08
N PHE A 96 2.02 -1.57 -0.11
CA PHE A 96 1.40 -1.84 -1.41
C PHE A 96 0.43 -0.71 -1.75
N PHE A 97 0.44 -0.24 -2.98
CA PHE A 97 -0.50 0.79 -3.40
C PHE A 97 -0.95 0.61 -4.85
N SER A 98 -2.15 1.10 -5.17
CA SER A 98 -2.70 1.12 -6.53
C SER A 98 -2.92 2.55 -7.03
N SER A 99 -2.76 2.77 -8.33
CA SER A 99 -3.05 4.04 -8.98
C SER A 99 -3.47 3.81 -10.44
N PRO A 100 -4.27 4.68 -11.08
CA PRO A 100 -4.53 4.61 -12.51
C PRO A 100 -3.25 4.74 -13.35
N SER A 101 -2.32 5.58 -12.89
CA SER A 101 -1.00 5.76 -13.48
C SER A 101 0.03 5.95 -12.39
N ILE A 102 1.20 5.30 -12.52
CA ILE A 102 2.29 5.50 -11.58
C ILE A 102 2.77 6.97 -11.58
N THR A 103 2.67 7.68 -12.70
CA THR A 103 3.08 9.10 -12.81
C THR A 103 2.29 10.05 -11.92
N ASN A 104 1.09 9.65 -11.49
CA ASN A 104 0.24 10.44 -10.59
C ASN A 104 0.73 10.37 -9.14
N ILE A 105 1.63 9.44 -8.83
CA ILE A 105 2.19 9.29 -7.49
C ILE A 105 3.40 10.23 -7.33
N ASP A 106 3.48 10.90 -6.17
CA ASP A 106 4.61 11.74 -5.78
C ASP A 106 5.95 11.05 -6.09
N PHE A 107 6.87 11.81 -6.68
CA PHE A 107 8.14 11.26 -7.17
C PHE A 107 8.98 10.62 -6.05
N ARG A 108 8.87 11.12 -4.81
CA ARG A 108 9.60 10.60 -3.65
C ARG A 108 9.10 9.22 -3.25
N VAL A 109 7.80 8.98 -3.43
CA VAL A 109 7.21 7.65 -3.20
C VAL A 109 7.65 6.69 -4.31
N ARG A 110 7.68 7.17 -5.56
CA ARG A 110 8.19 6.39 -6.69
C ARG A 110 9.67 6.00 -6.52
N SER A 111 10.50 6.90 -5.99
CA SER A 111 11.94 6.65 -5.85
C SER A 111 12.29 5.63 -4.76
N ILE A 112 11.43 5.46 -3.74
CA ILE A 112 11.64 4.45 -2.68
C ILE A 112 10.95 3.11 -2.99
N MET A 113 10.16 3.03 -4.05
CA MET A 113 9.47 1.82 -4.47
C MET A 113 10.47 0.76 -4.95
N ASN A 114 10.38 -0.46 -4.42
CA ASN A 114 11.26 -1.56 -4.86
C ASN A 114 10.70 -2.29 -6.10
N VAL A 115 9.41 -2.60 -6.09
CA VAL A 115 8.75 -3.37 -7.15
C VAL A 115 7.60 -2.56 -7.74
N TYR A 116 7.61 -2.43 -9.05
CA TYR A 116 6.52 -1.88 -9.85
C TYR A 116 5.81 -3.01 -10.59
N CYS A 117 4.49 -2.92 -10.67
CA CYS A 117 3.64 -3.89 -11.33
C CYS A 117 2.69 -3.18 -12.29
N HIS A 118 2.95 -3.33 -13.59
CA HIS A 118 2.04 -2.85 -14.61
C HIS A 118 0.91 -3.86 -14.82
N VAL A 119 -0.34 -3.42 -14.64
CA VAL A 119 -1.52 -4.30 -14.70
C VAL A 119 -2.33 -4.03 -15.97
N ARG A 120 -2.45 -5.08 -16.79
CA ARG A 120 -3.22 -5.04 -18.04
C ARG A 120 -4.30 -6.12 -18.09
N LYS A 121 -5.41 -5.79 -18.75
CA LYS A 121 -6.54 -6.70 -18.97
C LYS A 121 -6.58 -7.15 -20.43
N ALA A 122 -6.74 -8.44 -20.66
CA ALA A 122 -7.18 -8.99 -21.94
C ALA A 122 -8.60 -9.56 -21.82
N LYS A 123 -9.14 -10.16 -22.89
CA LYS A 123 -10.50 -10.73 -22.90
C LYS A 123 -10.72 -11.72 -21.73
N ALA A 124 -9.83 -12.70 -21.59
CA ALA A 124 -9.99 -13.81 -20.64
C ALA A 124 -9.05 -13.76 -19.41
N SER A 125 -8.12 -12.81 -19.33
CA SER A 125 -7.10 -12.81 -18.26
C SER A 125 -6.66 -11.42 -17.85
N PHE A 126 -6.21 -11.31 -16.60
CA PHE A 126 -5.40 -10.21 -16.08
C PHE A 126 -3.92 -10.59 -16.16
N TYR A 127 -3.09 -9.59 -16.41
CA TYR A 127 -1.63 -9.71 -16.51
C TYR A 127 -0.98 -8.71 -15.56
N TYR A 128 0.02 -9.18 -14.84
CA TYR A 128 0.77 -8.43 -13.83
C TYR A 128 2.26 -8.50 -14.20
N ASP A 129 2.75 -7.49 -14.92
CA ASP A 129 4.15 -7.41 -15.34
C ASP A 129 4.95 -6.71 -14.25
N MET A 130 5.88 -7.43 -13.64
CA MET A 130 6.65 -6.97 -12.49
C MET A 130 8.04 -6.53 -12.90
N TYR A 131 8.47 -5.41 -12.35
CA TYR A 131 9.78 -4.81 -12.58
C TYR A 131 10.42 -4.46 -11.23
N ASP A 132 11.70 -4.75 -11.10
CA ASP A 132 12.55 -4.15 -10.08
C ASP A 132 12.90 -2.74 -10.54
N ILE A 133 12.51 -1.74 -9.76
CA ILE A 133 12.74 -0.34 -10.08
C ILE A 133 14.19 0.08 -9.82
N GLN A 134 14.87 -0.53 -8.85
CA GLN A 134 16.24 -0.14 -8.52
C GLN A 134 17.23 -0.58 -9.58
N SER A 135 17.01 -1.76 -10.15
CA SER A 135 17.85 -2.31 -11.22
C SER A 135 17.22 -2.19 -12.62
N GLU A 136 16.08 -1.50 -12.73
CA GLU A 136 15.28 -1.37 -13.97
C GLU A 136 15.05 -2.69 -14.72
N LYS A 137 14.89 -3.79 -13.97
CA LYS A 137 14.89 -5.15 -14.52
C LYS A 137 13.48 -5.74 -14.53
N PHE A 138 13.07 -6.29 -15.67
CA PHE A 138 11.90 -7.13 -15.73
C PHE A 138 12.10 -8.40 -14.89
N LEU A 139 11.16 -8.65 -13.98
CA LEU A 139 11.19 -9.81 -13.09
C LEU A 139 10.39 -10.96 -13.69
N ARG A 140 9.09 -10.74 -13.91
CA ARG A 140 8.18 -11.75 -14.47
C ARG A 140 6.82 -11.17 -14.82
N THR A 141 6.07 -11.89 -15.65
CA THR A 141 4.63 -11.68 -15.84
C THR A 141 3.85 -12.76 -15.11
N MET A 142 2.88 -12.36 -14.30
CA MET A 142 1.87 -13.29 -13.78
C MET A 142 0.57 -13.14 -14.56
N ARG A 143 -0.06 -14.27 -14.88
CA ARG A 143 -1.34 -14.33 -15.59
C ARG A 143 -2.40 -14.97 -14.71
N ILE A 144 -3.54 -14.31 -14.58
CA ILE A 144 -4.70 -14.82 -13.84
C ILE A 144 -5.92 -14.84 -14.76
N GLN A 145 -6.56 -15.99 -14.90
CA GLN A 145 -7.81 -16.10 -15.65
C GLN A 145 -8.93 -15.34 -14.92
N LYS A 146 -9.71 -14.53 -15.65
CA LYS A 146 -10.79 -13.73 -15.05
C LYS A 146 -11.84 -14.58 -14.35
N GLN A 147 -12.17 -15.75 -14.91
CA GLN A 147 -13.09 -16.70 -14.28
C GLN A 147 -12.63 -17.07 -12.87
N LYS A 148 -11.36 -17.44 -12.71
CA LYS A 148 -10.77 -17.75 -11.40
C LYS A 148 -10.73 -16.52 -10.50
N ALA A 149 -10.36 -15.36 -11.04
CA ALA A 149 -10.32 -14.11 -10.29
C ALA A 149 -11.69 -13.74 -9.70
N PHE A 150 -12.77 -13.86 -10.49
CA PHE A 150 -14.13 -13.58 -10.03
C PHE A 150 -14.66 -14.62 -9.05
N GLN A 151 -14.26 -15.89 -9.19
CA GLN A 151 -14.59 -16.94 -8.21
C GLN A 151 -14.01 -16.66 -6.82
N ILE A 152 -12.80 -16.10 -6.74
CA ILE A 152 -12.13 -15.86 -5.45
C ILE A 152 -12.20 -14.40 -4.99
N GLY A 153 -12.62 -13.47 -5.85
CA GLY A 153 -12.57 -12.03 -5.58
C GLY A 153 -13.29 -11.64 -4.29
N HIS A 154 -14.52 -12.14 -4.10
CA HIS A 154 -15.33 -11.89 -2.90
C HIS A 154 -14.72 -12.47 -1.61
N GLN A 155 -13.84 -13.47 -1.74
CA GLN A 155 -13.12 -14.08 -0.62
C GLN A 155 -11.90 -13.26 -0.21
N ILE A 156 -11.43 -12.38 -1.11
CA ILE A 156 -10.21 -11.61 -0.94
C ILE A 156 -10.53 -10.18 -0.50
N TYR A 157 -11.53 -9.52 -1.11
CA TYR A 157 -11.95 -8.19 -0.72
C TYR A 157 -13.41 -7.91 -1.08
N ASP A 158 -14.00 -6.93 -0.41
CA ASP A 158 -15.34 -6.41 -0.68
C ASP A 158 -15.31 -5.45 -1.88
N THR A 159 -15.89 -5.88 -3.00
CA THR A 159 -15.89 -5.12 -4.26
C THR A 159 -16.82 -3.90 -4.24
N HIS A 160 -17.70 -3.77 -3.26
CA HIS A 160 -18.68 -2.69 -3.18
C HIS A 160 -18.31 -1.60 -2.17
N LYS A 161 -17.35 -1.87 -1.28
CA LYS A 161 -16.86 -0.85 -0.34
C LYS A 161 -16.02 0.18 -1.07
N MET A 162 -16.43 1.43 -0.94
CA MET A 162 -15.65 2.57 -1.44
C MET A 162 -14.34 2.70 -0.67
N VAL A 163 -13.33 3.23 -1.36
CA VAL A 163 -12.06 3.65 -0.77
C VAL A 163 -12.34 4.81 0.18
N VAL A 164 -11.79 4.74 1.39
CA VAL A 164 -11.90 5.81 2.38
C VAL A 164 -10.60 6.64 2.34
N PRO A 165 -10.68 7.96 2.06
CA PRO A 165 -9.51 8.84 2.13
C PRO A 165 -8.90 8.82 3.52
N MET A 166 -7.58 9.02 3.61
CA MET A 166 -6.91 9.05 4.89
C MET A 166 -7.11 10.38 5.59
N GLU A 167 -7.36 10.35 6.89
CA GLU A 167 -7.33 11.50 7.79
C GLU A 167 -5.88 11.77 8.21
N PHE A 168 -5.47 13.03 8.06
CA PHE A 168 -4.11 13.48 8.33
C PHE A 168 -4.05 14.47 9.48
N PRO A 169 -2.91 14.58 10.18
CA PRO A 169 -2.69 15.63 11.16
C PRO A 169 -2.91 17.00 10.52
N SER A 170 -3.70 17.83 11.18
CA SER A 170 -4.04 19.17 10.72
C SER A 170 -2.92 20.16 10.98
N THR A 171 -2.11 19.90 12.01
CA THR A 171 -0.99 20.74 12.44
C THR A 171 0.34 20.00 12.45
N LYS A 172 1.43 20.78 12.39
CA LYS A 172 2.80 20.26 12.54
C LYS A 172 3.04 19.66 13.93
N GLU A 173 2.38 20.19 14.95
CA GLU A 173 2.48 19.72 16.34
C GLU A 173 1.85 18.34 16.50
N GLU A 174 0.63 18.14 15.97
CA GLU A 174 -0.02 16.82 15.92
C GLU A 174 0.85 15.81 15.16
N TYR A 175 1.37 16.22 14.01
CA TYR A 175 2.28 15.39 13.23
C TYR A 175 3.52 14.97 14.03
N HIS A 176 4.20 15.92 14.69
CA HIS A 176 5.37 15.64 15.51
C HIS A 176 5.06 14.72 16.70
N LYS A 177 3.89 14.90 17.33
CA LYS A 177 3.45 14.02 18.42
C LYS A 177 3.37 12.57 17.97
N VAL A 178 2.72 12.30 16.83
CA VAL A 178 2.62 10.94 16.26
C VAL A 178 4.00 10.39 15.92
N ILE A 179 4.86 11.17 15.27
CA ILE A 179 6.21 10.71 14.90
C ILE A 179 7.08 10.41 16.13
N ASN A 180 6.99 11.20 17.20
CA ASN A 180 7.74 10.95 18.42
C ASN A 180 7.26 9.68 19.13
N GLN A 181 5.95 9.46 19.21
CA GLN A 181 5.38 8.22 19.74
C GLN A 181 5.79 7.00 18.89
N LEU A 182 5.77 7.15 17.56
CA LEU A 182 6.19 6.09 16.65
C LEU A 182 7.66 5.68 16.88
N LYS A 183 8.55 6.66 17.06
CA LYS A 183 9.97 6.39 17.35
C LYS A 183 10.12 5.63 18.66
N GLN A 184 9.45 6.09 19.72
CA GLN A 184 9.48 5.42 21.01
C GLN A 184 9.01 3.95 20.91
N ILE A 185 7.84 3.71 20.29
CA ILE A 185 7.32 2.34 20.08
C ILE A 185 8.30 1.48 19.28
N SER A 186 8.90 2.06 18.24
CA SER A 186 9.88 1.36 17.41
C SER A 186 11.14 0.99 18.21
N ASP A 187 11.68 1.92 19.00
CA ASP A 187 12.89 1.71 19.79
C ASP A 187 12.65 0.70 20.92
N ASP A 188 11.51 0.81 21.60
CA ASP A 188 11.08 -0.12 22.65
C ASP A 188 11.00 -1.55 22.11
N TYR A 189 10.42 -1.73 20.91
CA TYR A 189 10.34 -3.04 20.26
C TYR A 189 11.73 -3.67 20.10
N TYR A 190 12.72 -2.93 19.59
CA TYR A 190 14.08 -3.45 19.37
C TYR A 190 14.91 -3.60 20.65
N SER A 191 14.50 -2.97 21.75
CA SER A 191 15.17 -3.12 23.04
C SER A 191 14.76 -4.38 23.80
N VAL A 192 13.56 -4.91 23.51
CA VAL A 192 12.96 -6.07 24.20
C VAL A 192 13.07 -7.36 23.37
N SER A 193 13.25 -7.25 22.04
CA SER A 193 13.38 -8.38 21.10
C SER A 193 14.82 -8.83 20.90
#